data_AF-A0A7C2SWT6-F1
#
_entry.id   AF-A0A7C2SWT6-F1
#
_cell.length_a   1.000
_cell.length_b   1.000
_cell.length_c   1.000
_cell.angle_alpha   90.00
_cell.angle_beta   90.00
_cell.angle_gamma   90.00
#
_symmetry.space_group_name_H-M   'P 1'
#
loop_
_entity.id
_entity.type
_entity.pdbx_description
1 polymer ?
#
loop_
_entity_poly.entity_id
_entity_poly.type
_entity_poly.pdbx_seq_one_letter_code
_entity_poly.pdbx_strand_id
1 'polypeptide(L)'
;MDGKEVLYLLADHEKVIGDFYRALARCFPDQKQFWERISDEEYVHHDEVLSLLGPLESGTIRFTGRFNKTAITTSLNFIRERTAAAKAGTIQQMEAFSTAASIEASLLEKMGFEAFAGDADELHRVKDRLLRETRLHHTMIVTERERVKK
;
A
#
# COMPACT_ATOMS: atom_id res chain seq x y z
N MET A 1 16.92 -7.43 -12.00
CA MET A 1 16.30 -7.15 -10.70
C MET A 1 16.42 -8.40 -9.86
N ASP A 2 16.81 -8.29 -8.59
CA ASP A 2 16.84 -9.42 -7.66
C ASP A 2 15.63 -9.41 -6.69
N GLY A 3 15.51 -10.46 -5.86
CA GLY A 3 14.41 -10.58 -4.92
C GLY A 3 14.38 -9.51 -3.84
N LYS A 4 15.54 -9.00 -3.41
CA LYS A 4 15.63 -7.96 -2.39
C LYS A 4 15.12 -6.64 -2.94
N GLU A 5 15.51 -6.30 -4.17
CA GLU A 5 15.00 -5.12 -4.88
C GLU A 5 13.47 -5.18 -5.04
N VAL A 6 12.89 -6.37 -5.29
CA VAL A 6 11.42 -6.53 -5.35
C VAL A 6 10.78 -6.28 -3.98
N LEU A 7 11.31 -6.87 -2.90
CA LEU A 7 10.78 -6.65 -1.55
C LEU A 7 10.86 -5.18 -1.14
N TYR A 8 11.97 -4.50 -1.43
CA TYR A 8 12.08 -3.07 -1.17
C TYR A 8 11.09 -2.24 -2.00
N LEU A 9 10.84 -2.59 -3.26
CA LEU A 9 9.84 -1.90 -4.07
C LEU A 9 8.41 -2.10 -3.55
N LEU A 10 8.07 -3.30 -3.09
CA LEU A 10 6.78 -3.58 -2.47
C LEU A 10 6.64 -2.84 -1.14
N ALA A 11 7.67 -2.87 -0.29
CA ALA A 11 7.66 -2.15 0.99
C ALA A 11 7.57 -0.63 0.80
N ASP A 12 8.30 -0.06 -0.17
CA ASP A 12 8.21 1.37 -0.51
C ASP A 12 6.81 1.72 -1.02
N HIS A 13 6.12 0.79 -1.69
CA HIS A 13 4.75 0.99 -2.14
C HIS A 13 3.79 1.15 -0.97
N GLU A 14 3.80 0.25 0.01
CA GLU A 14 3.00 0.39 1.25
C GLU A 14 3.33 1.71 1.97
N LYS A 15 4.62 2.03 2.09
CA LYS A 15 5.07 3.25 2.76
C LYS A 15 4.54 4.52 2.07
N VAL A 16 4.60 4.62 0.75
CA VAL A 16 4.12 5.85 0.07
C VAL A 16 2.60 5.99 0.16
N ILE A 17 1.86 4.89 0.28
CA ILE A 17 0.41 4.92 0.56
C ILE A 17 0.19 5.45 1.98
N GLY A 18 0.93 4.94 2.96
CA GLY A 18 0.92 5.49 4.33
C GLY A 18 1.25 6.97 4.38
N ASP A 19 2.25 7.44 3.62
CA ASP A 19 2.61 8.85 3.50
C ASP A 19 1.49 9.69 2.86
N PHE A 20 0.79 9.14 1.86
CA PHE A 20 -0.38 9.77 1.25
C PHE A 20 -1.49 9.96 2.28
N TYR A 21 -1.87 8.89 2.99
CA TYR A 21 -2.91 8.94 4.01
C TYR A 21 -2.53 9.87 5.18
N ARG A 22 -1.26 9.90 5.59
CA ARG A 22 -0.77 10.88 6.57
C ARG A 22 -0.94 12.32 6.08
N ALA A 23 -0.71 12.58 4.79
CA ALA A 23 -0.93 13.90 4.21
C ALA A 23 -2.42 14.26 4.17
N LEU A 24 -3.30 13.30 3.84
CA LEU A 24 -4.75 13.49 3.88
C LEU A 24 -5.26 13.81 5.29
N ALA A 25 -4.73 13.15 6.32
CA ALA A 25 -5.06 13.44 7.72
C ALA A 25 -4.79 14.90 8.12
N ARG A 26 -3.74 15.51 7.56
CA ARG A 26 -3.39 16.92 7.78
C ARG A 26 -4.28 17.85 6.96
N CYS A 27 -4.66 17.44 5.74
CA CYS A 27 -5.48 18.22 4.82
C CYS A 27 -6.96 18.24 5.22
N PHE A 28 -7.46 17.17 5.84
CA PHE A 28 -8.86 16.99 6.20
C PHE A 28 -9.01 16.69 7.70
N PRO A 29 -9.00 17.74 8.56
CA PRO A 29 -9.07 17.59 10.02
C PRO A 29 -10.28 16.79 10.51
N ASP A 30 -11.44 16.92 9.85
CA ASP A 30 -12.67 16.23 10.22
C ASP A 30 -12.57 14.69 10.05
N GLN A 31 -11.70 14.22 9.16
CA GLN A 31 -11.42 12.79 8.95
C GLN A 31 -10.00 12.42 9.39
N LYS A 32 -9.36 13.26 10.21
CA LYS A 32 -7.98 13.05 10.66
C LYS A 32 -7.78 11.66 11.27
N GLN A 33 -8.63 11.28 12.23
CA GLN A 33 -8.51 10.00 12.91
C GLN A 33 -8.65 8.80 11.95
N PHE A 34 -9.54 8.91 10.96
CA PHE A 34 -9.72 7.90 9.93
C PHE A 34 -8.43 7.72 9.11
N TRP A 35 -7.89 8.82 8.58
CA TRP A 35 -6.69 8.80 7.75
C TRP A 35 -5.43 8.42 8.53
N GLU A 36 -5.27 8.87 9.77
CA GLU A 36 -4.14 8.49 10.64
C GLU A 36 -4.15 6.99 10.92
N ARG A 37 -5.32 6.42 11.22
CA ARG A 37 -5.44 4.99 11.48
C ARG A 37 -4.95 4.16 10.30
N ILE A 38 -5.48 4.39 9.10
CA ILE A 38 -5.09 3.58 7.94
C ILE A 38 -3.64 3.88 7.51
N SER A 39 -3.16 5.11 7.73
CA SER A 39 -1.73 5.45 7.56
C SER A 39 -0.81 4.63 8.46
N ASP A 40 -1.17 4.48 9.74
CA ASP A 40 -0.39 3.68 10.69
C ASP A 40 -0.40 2.19 10.30
N GLU A 41 -1.55 1.68 9.83
CA GLU A 41 -1.69 0.30 9.33
C GLU A 41 -0.77 0.06 8.11
N GLU A 42 -0.66 1.01 7.16
CA GLU A 42 0.28 0.88 6.02
C GLU A 42 1.77 0.88 6.41
N TYR A 43 2.14 1.62 7.45
CA TYR A 43 3.51 1.57 7.95
C TYR A 43 3.83 0.21 8.59
N VAL A 44 2.83 -0.46 9.18
CA VAL A 44 2.99 -1.84 9.64
C VAL A 44 3.13 -2.79 8.44
N HIS A 45 2.34 -2.62 7.37
CA HIS A 45 2.50 -3.42 6.15
C HIS A 45 3.91 -3.30 5.55
N HIS A 46 4.47 -2.08 5.51
CA HIS A 46 5.84 -1.85 5.09
C HIS A 46 6.83 -2.76 5.85
N ASP A 47 6.76 -2.77 7.18
CA ASP A 47 7.65 -3.58 8.03
C ASP A 47 7.43 -5.09 7.80
N GLU A 48 6.17 -5.51 7.57
CA GLU A 48 5.85 -6.90 7.25
C GLU A 48 6.40 -7.35 5.91
N VAL A 49 6.38 -6.51 4.88
CA VAL A 49 7.04 -6.84 3.61
C VAL A 49 8.55 -7.01 3.81
N LEU A 50 9.17 -6.13 4.61
CA LEU A 50 10.60 -6.22 4.90
C LEU A 50 10.97 -7.44 5.75
N SER A 51 10.04 -7.98 6.56
CA SER A 51 10.28 -9.22 7.31
C SER A 51 10.65 -10.40 6.41
N LEU A 52 10.19 -10.40 5.15
CA LEU A 52 10.49 -11.44 4.15
C LEU A 52 11.95 -11.45 3.67
N LEU A 53 12.76 -10.46 4.03
CA LEU A 53 14.20 -10.45 3.71
C LEU A 53 14.91 -11.64 4.36
N GLY A 54 14.56 -12.01 5.60
CA GLY A 54 15.14 -13.16 6.29
C GLY A 54 14.88 -14.48 5.56
N PRO A 55 13.61 -14.84 5.28
CA PRO A 55 13.25 -15.99 4.46
C PRO A 55 13.89 -16.00 3.06
N LEU A 56 14.09 -14.83 2.46
CA LEU A 56 14.73 -14.71 1.15
C LEU A 56 16.23 -15.01 1.23
N GLU A 57 16.91 -14.52 2.26
CA GLU A 57 18.34 -14.73 2.50
C GLU A 57 18.65 -16.18 2.91
N SER A 58 17.77 -16.82 3.68
CA SER A 58 17.90 -18.23 4.03
C SER A 58 17.58 -19.17 2.86
N GLY A 59 16.97 -18.66 1.78
CA GLY A 59 16.51 -19.44 0.65
C GLY A 59 15.21 -20.21 0.89
N THR A 60 14.52 -19.95 2.01
CA THR A 60 13.19 -20.52 2.29
C THR A 60 12.15 -20.01 1.31
N ILE A 61 12.29 -18.74 0.87
CA ILE A 61 11.61 -18.21 -0.31
C ILE A 61 12.65 -17.84 -1.37
N ARG A 62 12.23 -17.87 -2.63
CA ARG A 62 13.05 -17.50 -3.78
C ARG A 62 12.29 -16.59 -4.72
N PHE A 63 12.98 -15.62 -5.28
CA PHE A 63 12.46 -14.81 -6.37
C PHE A 63 12.39 -15.64 -7.66
N THR A 64 11.26 -15.57 -8.36
CA THR A 64 10.98 -16.35 -9.56
C THR A 64 11.47 -15.69 -10.85
N GLY A 65 11.97 -14.45 -10.78
CA GLY A 65 12.32 -13.65 -11.96
C GLY A 65 11.13 -12.89 -12.57
N ARG A 66 9.89 -13.16 -12.12
CA ARG A 66 8.68 -12.52 -12.65
C ARG A 66 8.23 -11.41 -11.73
N PHE A 67 8.39 -10.16 -12.15
CA PHE A 67 7.84 -9.00 -11.44
C PHE A 67 7.63 -7.85 -12.41
N ASN A 68 6.44 -7.24 -12.37
CA ASN A 68 6.14 -6.10 -13.22
C ASN A 68 6.66 -4.81 -12.58
N LYS A 69 7.98 -4.56 -12.71
CA LYS A 69 8.62 -3.33 -12.22
C LYS A 69 7.90 -2.08 -12.70
N THR A 70 7.55 -2.03 -13.99
CA THR A 70 6.93 -0.86 -14.60
C THR A 70 5.63 -0.50 -13.89
N ALA A 71 4.76 -1.48 -13.66
CA ALA A 71 3.48 -1.26 -12.96
C ALA A 71 3.67 -0.68 -11.55
N ILE A 72 4.58 -1.26 -10.74
CA ILE A 72 4.80 -0.75 -9.38
C ILE A 72 5.42 0.65 -9.40
N THR A 73 6.38 0.91 -10.29
CA THR A 73 7.02 2.23 -10.41
C THR A 73 6.06 3.33 -10.87
N THR A 74 5.14 3.01 -11.79
CA THR A 74 4.08 3.94 -12.19
C THR A 74 3.15 4.26 -11.04
N SER A 75 2.76 3.24 -10.26
CA SER A 75 1.92 3.44 -9.07
C SER A 75 2.62 4.30 -8.01
N LEU A 76 3.89 4.00 -7.70
CA LEU A 76 4.71 4.79 -6.77
C LEU A 76 4.75 6.28 -7.16
N ASN A 77 5.02 6.56 -8.44
CA ASN A 77 5.11 7.94 -8.92
C ASN A 77 3.76 8.65 -8.83
N PHE A 78 2.68 7.97 -9.25
CA PHE A 78 1.32 8.50 -9.09
C PHE A 78 1.02 8.85 -7.63
N ILE A 79 1.24 7.93 -6.69
CA ILE A 79 0.94 8.16 -5.26
C ILE A 79 1.78 9.32 -4.70
N ARG A 80 3.05 9.44 -5.10
CA ARG A 80 3.93 10.55 -4.70
C ARG A 80 3.41 11.90 -5.22
N GLU A 81 2.96 11.97 -6.46
CA GLU A 81 2.34 13.18 -7.03
C GLU A 81 1.05 13.55 -6.27
N ARG A 82 0.20 12.57 -5.97
CA ARG A 82 -1.02 12.77 -5.17
C ARG A 82 -0.70 13.24 -3.74
N THR A 83 0.37 12.71 -3.15
CA THR A 83 0.88 13.14 -1.84
C THR A 83 1.38 14.58 -1.88
N ALA A 84 2.08 14.98 -2.94
CA ALA A 84 2.51 16.37 -3.11
C ALA A 84 1.31 17.31 -3.22
N ALA A 85 0.28 16.95 -3.99
CA ALA A 85 -0.97 17.71 -4.09
C ALA A 85 -1.69 17.83 -2.74
N ALA A 86 -1.75 16.74 -1.96
CA ALA A 86 -2.31 16.78 -0.61
C ALA A 86 -1.55 17.70 0.33
N LYS A 87 -0.21 17.65 0.31
CA LYS A 87 0.64 18.53 1.13
C LYS A 87 0.52 20.00 0.71
N ALA A 88 0.27 20.27 -0.57
CA ALA A 88 0.02 21.61 -1.09
C ALA A 88 -1.41 22.10 -0.82
N GLY A 89 -2.31 21.26 -0.28
CA GLY A 89 -3.72 21.60 -0.07
C GLY A 89 -4.53 21.77 -1.36
N THR A 90 -4.05 21.21 -2.49
CA THR A 90 -4.69 21.36 -3.80
C THR A 90 -5.62 20.19 -4.14
N ILE A 91 -5.63 19.13 -3.32
CA ILE A 91 -6.53 17.99 -3.49
C ILE A 91 -7.90 18.28 -2.88
N GLN A 92 -8.97 18.00 -3.61
CA GLN A 92 -10.33 18.11 -3.05
C GLN A 92 -10.68 16.84 -2.26
N GLN A 93 -11.54 16.97 -1.25
CA GLN A 93 -11.89 15.86 -0.35
C GLN A 93 -12.46 14.64 -1.10
N MET A 94 -13.41 14.88 -2.01
CA MET A 94 -14.00 13.81 -2.83
C MET A 94 -12.99 13.14 -3.76
N GLU A 95 -12.04 13.93 -4.28
CA GLU A 95 -10.94 13.44 -5.10
C GLU A 95 -9.96 12.59 -4.29
N ALA A 96 -9.67 12.98 -3.05
CA ALA A 96 -8.81 12.23 -2.13
C ALA A 96 -9.37 10.85 -1.81
N PHE A 97 -10.64 10.76 -1.42
CA PHE A 97 -11.31 9.46 -1.20
C PHE A 97 -11.38 8.60 -2.45
N SER A 98 -11.65 9.21 -3.61
CA SER A 98 -11.72 8.46 -4.87
C SER A 98 -10.34 7.95 -5.30
N THR A 99 -9.30 8.75 -5.09
CA THR A 99 -7.90 8.35 -5.32
C THR A 99 -7.51 7.21 -4.39
N ALA A 100 -7.78 7.32 -3.09
CA ALA A 100 -7.49 6.30 -2.10
C ALA A 100 -8.19 4.97 -2.42
N ALA A 101 -9.48 4.99 -2.76
CA ALA A 101 -10.20 3.78 -3.14
C ALA A 101 -9.61 3.11 -4.39
N SER A 102 -9.22 3.89 -5.40
CA SER A 102 -8.59 3.35 -6.62
C SER A 102 -7.22 2.73 -6.35
N ILE A 103 -6.44 3.29 -5.41
CA ILE A 103 -5.14 2.73 -4.99
C ILE A 103 -5.36 1.34 -4.39
N GLU A 104 -6.25 1.23 -3.41
CA GLU A 104 -6.55 -0.05 -2.72
C GLU A 104 -7.10 -1.11 -3.68
N ALA A 105 -8.03 -0.71 -4.56
CA ALA A 105 -8.57 -1.62 -5.57
C ALA A 105 -7.47 -2.15 -6.50
N SER A 106 -6.53 -1.29 -6.89
CA SER A 106 -5.40 -1.68 -7.75
C SER A 106 -4.42 -2.61 -7.06
N LEU A 107 -4.21 -2.46 -5.74
CA LEU A 107 -3.38 -3.36 -4.93
C LEU A 107 -3.93 -4.79 -4.90
N LEU A 108 -5.24 -4.93 -4.74
CA LEU A 108 -5.90 -6.24 -4.73
C LEU A 108 -5.74 -7.00 -6.03
N GLU A 109 -5.61 -6.29 -7.16
CA GLU A 109 -5.38 -6.90 -8.47
C GLU A 109 -3.90 -7.23 -8.73
N LYS A 110 -2.95 -6.50 -8.11
CA LYS A 110 -1.54 -6.45 -8.56
C LYS A 110 -0.50 -6.50 -7.43
N MET A 111 -0.82 -7.15 -6.31
CA MET A 111 0.02 -7.17 -5.11
C MET A 111 1.44 -7.74 -5.28
N GLY A 112 1.76 -8.38 -6.42
CA GLY A 112 3.14 -8.71 -6.80
C GLY A 112 3.78 -9.87 -6.03
N PHE A 113 3.15 -10.41 -4.98
CA PHE A 113 3.67 -11.55 -4.21
C PHE A 113 3.83 -12.84 -5.03
N GLU A 114 3.17 -12.95 -6.18
CA GLU A 114 3.40 -14.04 -7.16
C GLU A 114 4.85 -14.05 -7.71
N ALA A 115 5.61 -12.98 -7.48
CA ALA A 115 7.02 -12.90 -7.77
C ALA A 115 7.88 -13.86 -6.94
N PHE A 116 7.37 -14.33 -5.80
CA PHE A 116 8.09 -15.22 -4.89
C PHE A 116 7.49 -16.62 -4.92
N ALA A 117 8.36 -17.62 -4.84
CA ALA A 117 8.00 -19.02 -4.66
C ALA A 117 8.70 -19.56 -3.42
N GLY A 118 8.11 -20.56 -2.78
CA GLY A 118 8.59 -21.13 -1.53
C GLY A 118 7.41 -21.42 -0.61
N ASP A 119 7.62 -22.33 0.32
CA ASP A 119 6.63 -22.69 1.33
C ASP A 119 7.16 -22.22 2.67
N ALA A 120 7.05 -20.91 2.89
CA ALA A 120 7.37 -20.27 4.14
C ALA A 120 6.06 -19.81 4.77
N ASP A 121 5.77 -20.27 5.99
CA ASP A 121 4.62 -19.82 6.77
C ASP A 121 4.55 -18.29 6.85
N GLU A 122 5.71 -17.64 6.91
CA GLU A 122 5.85 -16.18 6.94
C GLU A 122 5.38 -15.51 5.63
N LEU A 123 5.71 -16.07 4.46
CA LEU A 123 5.25 -15.54 3.17
C LEU A 123 3.73 -15.63 3.04
N HIS A 124 3.15 -16.77 3.41
CA HIS A 124 1.69 -16.95 3.39
C HIS A 124 1.02 -16.00 4.38
N ARG A 125 1.55 -15.89 5.60
CA ARG A 125 1.02 -15.01 6.64
C ARG A 125 1.02 -13.54 6.19
N VAL A 126 2.14 -13.04 5.69
CA VAL A 126 2.28 -11.64 5.22
C VAL A 126 1.31 -11.40 4.07
N LYS A 127 1.34 -12.26 3.04
CA LYS A 127 0.45 -12.15 1.88
C LYS A 127 -1.03 -12.13 2.29
N ASP A 128 -1.46 -13.06 3.14
CA ASP A 128 -2.86 -13.16 3.55
C ASP A 128 -3.28 -11.99 4.43
N ARG A 129 -2.37 -11.47 5.26
CA ARG A 129 -2.65 -10.29 6.09
C ARG A 129 -2.85 -9.05 5.23
N LEU A 130 -1.91 -8.72 4.36
CA LEU A 130 -2.02 -7.57 3.45
C LEU A 130 -3.29 -7.68 2.60
N LEU A 131 -3.55 -8.85 2.00
CA LEU A 131 -4.79 -9.11 1.25
C LEU A 131 -6.09 -8.86 2.02
N ARG A 132 -6.13 -9.17 3.31
CA ARG A 132 -7.30 -8.89 4.13
C ARG A 132 -7.37 -7.41 4.50
N GLU A 133 -6.27 -6.82 4.94
CA GLU A 133 -6.21 -5.43 5.43
C GLU A 133 -6.45 -4.43 4.30
N THR A 134 -5.80 -4.56 3.13
CA THR A 134 -6.09 -3.78 1.91
C THR A 134 -7.58 -3.85 1.51
N ARG A 135 -8.21 -5.02 1.63
CA ARG A 135 -9.66 -5.16 1.38
C ARG A 135 -10.50 -4.37 2.39
N LEU A 136 -10.13 -4.44 3.67
CA LEU A 136 -10.80 -3.68 4.72
C LEU A 136 -10.63 -2.18 4.51
N HIS A 137 -9.43 -1.72 4.17
CA HIS A 137 -9.14 -0.32 3.84
C HIS A 137 -9.99 0.17 2.68
N HIS A 138 -10.03 -0.58 1.58
CA HIS A 138 -10.91 -0.25 0.44
C HIS A 138 -12.37 -0.05 0.89
N THR A 139 -12.93 -1.01 1.63
CA THR A 139 -14.31 -0.93 2.12
C THR A 139 -14.52 0.25 3.07
N MET A 140 -13.57 0.51 3.97
CA MET A 140 -13.60 1.62 4.91
C MET A 140 -13.59 2.97 4.16
N ILE A 141 -12.68 3.14 3.20
CA ILE A 141 -12.54 4.34 2.37
C ILE A 141 -13.81 4.60 1.55
N VAL A 142 -14.35 3.57 0.89
CA VAL A 142 -15.60 3.71 0.13
C VAL A 142 -16.76 4.10 1.05
N THR A 143 -16.86 3.47 2.22
CA THR A 143 -17.93 3.76 3.19
C THR A 143 -17.83 5.19 3.70
N GLU A 144 -16.64 5.64 4.08
CA GLU A 144 -16.40 6.98 4.59
C GLU A 144 -16.66 8.03 3.51
N ARG A 145 -16.25 7.77 2.27
CA ARG A 145 -16.56 8.62 1.11
C ARG A 145 -18.06 8.86 0.96
N GLU A 146 -18.90 7.83 1.08
CA GLU A 146 -20.35 7.98 0.96
C GLU A 146 -20.98 8.75 2.14
N ARG A 147 -20.31 8.80 3.31
CA ARG A 147 -20.73 9.66 4.43
C ARG A 147 -20.43 11.12 4.16
N VAL A 148 -19.26 11.41 3.61
CA VAL A 148 -18.78 12.77 3.33
C VAL A 148 -19.48 13.42 2.12
N LYS A 149 -20.07 12.62 1.21
CA LYS A 149 -20.92 13.13 0.12
C LYS A 149 -22.25 13.74 0.57
N LYS A 150 -22.72 13.42 1.77
CA LYS A 150 -24.03 13.85 2.31
C LYS A 150 -23.91 15.15 3.08
#